data_AF-A0A959Q7Q5-F1
#
_entry.id   AF-A0A959Q7Q5-F1
#
_cell.length_a   1.000
_cell.length_b   1.000
_cell.length_c   1.000
_cell.angle_alpha   90.00
_cell.angle_beta   90.00
_cell.angle_gamma   90.00
#
_symmetry.space_group_name_H-M   'P 1'
#
loop_
_entity.id
_entity.type
_entity.pdbx_description
1 polymer ?
#
loop_
_entity_poly.entity_id
_entity_poly.type
_entity_poly.pdbx_seq_one_letter_code
_entity_poly.pdbx_strand_id
1 'polypeptide(L)'
;MKLTKIAPFFLAALLSAALFTSCKETTLTGDNALTSIPDDATTITSIDVERLMEKADFEQVRQMEFYQDMLAEVERKDPTLAKVLADPATSGVDLSKRAYLSTFLNPDNPEENFTALVVNLSDQAAFEQLVTQAAKGATVENGDGFQYLQPERKMIVAWDGEKAVIGGTASYMNVREQAARIFNTTEDRSVAKSADLQKALAERHDLTNWISSNGLANNPQAQFAMGMVQIDPEALKDNYIHSYVDFETGEIAGKSTYFLQKALTKDLDKLFNDQAKTDFYDYVPGKDLLFIFTNALNIKGVDEVLSARPQSRGFAEFALKEYGLTIEDVTATFGGDLMVAGYYTEGASRGSGLFATNILDREKLNVFLDLFQEYKVIEPAGENLYNVTKLGGALVGNAFTVSSGDGFAKMLVTDQLLFISGDEQLLATIQQGGFPKAERINKDLQQMMSSNIFA
;
A
#
# COMPACT_ATOMS: atom_id res chain seq x y z
N MET A 1 -1.41 -29.13 70.04
CA MET A 1 -2.67 -29.86 69.73
C MET A 1 -3.11 -29.45 68.33
N LYS A 2 -3.15 -30.39 67.36
CA LYS A 2 -3.70 -30.25 65.97
C LYS A 2 -3.03 -29.15 65.09
N LEU A 3 -2.40 -29.53 63.95
CA LEU A 3 -2.95 -29.64 62.58
C LEU A 3 -3.44 -28.29 62.03
N THR A 4 -3.09 -27.82 60.83
CA THR A 4 -2.32 -28.35 59.65
C THR A 4 -1.25 -27.31 59.22
N LYS A 5 -0.44 -27.35 58.14
CA LYS A 5 -0.13 -28.17 56.91
C LYS A 5 1.37 -27.82 56.60
N ILE A 6 2.28 -28.49 55.88
CA ILE A 6 2.32 -29.49 54.78
C ILE A 6 1.76 -28.95 53.44
N ALA A 7 2.54 -28.66 52.39
CA ALA A 7 4.00 -28.66 52.20
C ALA A 7 4.38 -27.69 51.04
N PRO A 8 5.64 -27.25 50.91
CA PRO A 8 6.12 -26.43 49.78
C PRO A 8 6.42 -27.27 48.52
N PHE A 9 7.11 -26.66 47.55
CA PHE A 9 7.91 -27.31 46.50
C PHE A 9 7.24 -27.92 45.24
N PHE A 10 5.92 -27.83 45.05
CA PHE A 10 5.30 -28.26 43.77
C PHE A 10 5.00 -27.14 42.76
N LEU A 11 4.92 -25.87 43.17
CA LEU A 11 4.49 -24.78 42.28
C LEU A 11 5.59 -24.30 41.30
N ALA A 12 6.87 -24.54 41.62
CA ALA A 12 8.01 -24.10 40.80
C ALA A 12 8.31 -25.03 39.61
N ALA A 13 7.91 -26.30 39.68
CA ALA A 13 8.15 -27.28 38.61
C ALA A 13 7.06 -27.26 37.52
N LEU A 14 5.84 -26.80 37.83
CA LEU A 14 4.77 -26.62 36.85
C LEU A 14 4.99 -25.40 35.94
N LEU A 15 5.63 -24.33 36.41
CA LEU A 15 5.93 -23.15 35.58
C LEU A 15 6.98 -23.42 34.49
N SER A 16 7.91 -24.36 34.72
CA SER A 16 8.96 -24.72 33.76
C SER A 16 8.53 -25.73 32.69
N ALA A 17 7.36 -26.36 32.84
CA ALA A 17 6.78 -27.26 31.82
C ALA A 17 5.80 -26.55 30.86
N ALA A 18 5.35 -25.33 31.20
CA ALA A 18 4.36 -24.58 30.42
C ALA A 18 4.92 -23.87 29.17
N LEU A 19 6.24 -23.88 28.95
CA LEU A 19 6.92 -23.14 27.89
C LEU A 19 6.88 -23.81 26.50
N PHE A 20 6.11 -24.89 26.31
CA PHE A 20 6.03 -25.63 25.03
C PHE A 20 4.62 -25.91 24.50
N THR A 21 3.55 -25.52 25.20
CA THR A 21 2.15 -25.72 24.74
C THR A 21 1.29 -24.47 24.97
N SER A 22 1.79 -23.30 24.58
CA SER A 22 1.01 -22.05 24.58
C SER A 22 1.14 -21.25 23.27
N CYS A 23 1.24 -21.96 22.14
CA CYS A 23 0.35 -21.60 21.05
C CYS A 23 -1.07 -21.74 21.60
N LYS A 24 -1.73 -20.63 21.93
CA LYS A 24 -3.20 -20.62 21.80
C LYS A 24 -3.47 -20.93 20.34
N GLU A 25 -4.34 -21.87 20.06
CA GLU A 25 -4.89 -22.00 18.72
C GLU A 25 -5.69 -20.71 18.46
N THR A 26 -5.13 -19.80 17.68
CA THR A 26 -5.90 -18.74 17.04
C THR A 26 -6.94 -19.46 16.20
N THR A 27 -8.23 -19.18 16.43
CA THR A 27 -9.33 -20.03 15.99
C THR A 27 -9.63 -19.90 14.49
N LEU A 28 -8.70 -20.41 13.68
CA LEU A 28 -8.81 -20.64 12.23
C LEU A 28 -9.37 -22.05 11.93
N THR A 29 -9.44 -22.92 12.94
CA THR A 29 -10.12 -24.22 12.88
C THR A 29 -11.61 -24.04 12.62
N GLY A 30 -12.09 -24.50 11.46
CA GLY A 30 -13.47 -24.30 11.01
C GLY A 30 -13.72 -22.98 10.25
N ASP A 31 -12.65 -22.25 9.89
CA ASP A 31 -12.70 -21.14 8.96
C ASP A 31 -12.58 -21.65 7.51
N ASN A 32 -13.71 -22.11 6.99
CA ASN A 32 -13.80 -22.75 5.68
C ASN A 32 -13.46 -21.77 4.54
N ALA A 33 -13.65 -20.46 4.78
CA ALA A 33 -13.24 -19.39 3.86
C ALA A 33 -11.73 -19.21 3.80
N LEU A 34 -11.03 -19.26 4.95
CA LEU A 34 -9.57 -19.20 4.94
C LEU A 34 -8.95 -20.47 4.34
N THR A 35 -9.50 -21.65 4.65
CA THR A 35 -8.94 -22.91 4.13
C THR A 35 -9.13 -23.08 2.62
N SER A 36 -10.13 -22.45 2.01
CA SER A 36 -10.36 -22.54 0.55
C SER A 36 -9.47 -21.60 -0.29
N ILE A 37 -8.67 -20.71 0.31
CA ILE A 37 -7.80 -19.80 -0.45
C ILE A 37 -6.53 -20.54 -0.90
N PRO A 38 -6.23 -20.61 -2.22
CA PRO A 38 -5.01 -21.20 -2.75
C PRO A 38 -3.71 -20.61 -2.17
N ASP A 39 -2.69 -21.46 -2.04
CA ASP A 39 -1.33 -21.14 -1.58
C ASP A 39 -0.54 -20.17 -2.47
N ASP A 40 -1.01 -19.86 -3.70
CA ASP A 40 -0.47 -18.82 -4.57
C ASP A 40 -1.16 -17.45 -4.44
N ALA A 41 -2.01 -17.24 -3.42
CA ALA A 41 -2.52 -15.92 -3.07
C ALA A 41 -1.38 -14.92 -2.78
N THR A 42 -1.39 -13.79 -3.50
CA THR A 42 -0.38 -12.71 -3.37
C THR A 42 -0.72 -11.75 -2.24
N THR A 43 -2.01 -11.50 -2.00
CA THR A 43 -2.50 -10.62 -0.93
C THR A 43 -3.70 -11.27 -0.25
N ILE A 44 -3.78 -11.16 1.08
CA ILE A 44 -4.95 -11.54 1.90
C ILE A 44 -5.20 -10.44 2.93
N THR A 45 -6.27 -9.67 2.74
CA THR A 45 -6.82 -8.78 3.76
C THR A 45 -7.94 -9.51 4.51
N SER A 46 -7.65 -9.92 5.73
CA SER A 46 -8.63 -10.39 6.70
C SER A 46 -9.36 -9.21 7.34
N ILE A 47 -10.68 -9.34 7.46
CA ILE A 47 -11.61 -8.33 7.98
C ILE A 47 -12.36 -8.96 9.16
N ASP A 48 -12.21 -8.38 10.34
CA ASP A 48 -12.83 -8.87 11.57
C ASP A 48 -14.22 -8.22 11.76
N VAL A 49 -15.20 -8.76 11.02
CA VAL A 49 -16.53 -8.17 10.85
C VAL A 49 -17.28 -8.01 12.17
N GLU A 50 -17.24 -9.03 13.03
CA GLU A 50 -17.78 -8.98 14.40
C GLU A 50 -17.23 -7.77 15.16
N ARG A 51 -15.90 -7.65 15.26
CA ARG A 51 -15.23 -6.58 16.02
C ARG A 51 -15.49 -5.19 15.43
N LEU A 52 -15.61 -5.07 14.11
CA LEU A 52 -16.01 -3.82 13.45
C LEU A 52 -17.46 -3.42 13.81
N MET A 53 -18.39 -4.38 13.86
CA MET A 53 -19.78 -4.14 14.28
C MET A 53 -19.90 -3.81 15.78
N GLU A 54 -19.09 -4.45 16.63
CA GLU A 54 -18.96 -4.11 18.06
C GLU A 54 -18.44 -2.69 18.25
N LYS A 55 -17.30 -2.34 17.63
CA LYS A 55 -16.66 -1.02 17.74
C LYS A 55 -17.51 0.13 17.21
N ALA A 56 -18.29 -0.11 16.16
CA ALA A 56 -19.18 0.90 15.61
C ALA A 56 -20.36 1.26 16.55
N ASP A 57 -20.68 0.42 17.53
CA ASP A 57 -22.01 0.34 18.15
C ASP A 57 -23.10 0.42 17.07
N PHE A 58 -23.16 -0.64 16.25
CA PHE A 58 -24.01 -0.69 15.06
C PHE A 58 -25.49 -0.39 15.38
N GLU A 59 -25.99 -0.78 16.55
CA GLU A 59 -27.36 -0.46 16.98
C GLU A 59 -27.58 1.02 17.30
N GLN A 60 -26.58 1.75 17.80
CA GLN A 60 -26.64 3.21 17.86
C GLN A 60 -26.49 3.86 16.48
N VAL A 61 -25.57 3.39 15.62
CA VAL A 61 -25.38 3.95 14.26
C VAL A 61 -26.64 3.83 13.42
N ARG A 62 -27.36 2.69 13.50
CA ARG A 62 -28.66 2.49 12.85
C ARG A 62 -29.71 3.54 13.24
N GLN A 63 -29.58 4.18 14.41
CA GLN A 63 -30.51 5.22 14.90
C GLN A 63 -30.10 6.64 14.50
N MET A 64 -28.95 6.84 13.85
CA MET A 64 -28.46 8.16 13.45
C MET A 64 -29.08 8.62 12.13
N GLU A 65 -29.41 9.91 12.03
CA GLU A 65 -30.10 10.53 10.90
C GLU A 65 -29.40 10.26 9.55
N PHE A 66 -28.07 10.44 9.49
CA PHE A 66 -27.29 10.19 8.26
C PHE A 66 -27.37 8.72 7.79
N TYR A 67 -27.51 7.77 8.72
CA TYR A 67 -27.58 6.34 8.38
C TYR A 67 -28.97 5.98 7.84
N GLN A 68 -30.02 6.59 8.41
CA GLN A 68 -31.38 6.46 7.91
C GLN A 68 -31.55 7.11 6.52
N ASP A 69 -30.96 8.29 6.29
CA ASP A 69 -30.92 8.93 4.97
C ASP A 69 -30.15 8.07 3.94
N MET A 70 -29.01 7.51 4.34
CA MET A 70 -28.25 6.56 3.51
C MET A 70 -29.08 5.32 3.16
N LEU A 71 -29.71 4.68 4.14
CA LEU A 71 -30.60 3.53 3.91
C LEU A 71 -31.74 3.88 2.96
N ALA A 72 -32.39 5.03 3.15
CA ALA A 72 -33.49 5.51 2.30
C ALA A 72 -33.02 5.88 0.88
N GLU A 73 -31.75 6.23 0.66
CA GLU A 73 -31.17 6.34 -0.69
C GLU A 73 -30.84 4.98 -1.31
N VAL A 74 -30.26 4.06 -0.54
CA VAL A 74 -29.95 2.72 -1.03
C VAL A 74 -31.24 1.97 -1.37
N GLU A 75 -32.29 2.01 -0.56
CA GLU A 75 -33.55 1.32 -0.81
C GLU A 75 -34.20 1.74 -2.14
N ARG A 76 -34.09 3.02 -2.51
CA ARG A 76 -34.58 3.55 -3.80
C ARG A 76 -33.81 3.04 -5.03
N LYS A 77 -32.60 2.52 -4.85
CA LYS A 77 -31.71 2.01 -5.92
C LYS A 77 -31.65 0.48 -5.92
N ASP A 78 -31.55 -0.09 -4.74
CA ASP A 78 -31.41 -1.51 -4.46
C ASP A 78 -32.02 -1.86 -3.08
N PRO A 79 -33.30 -2.27 -3.03
CA PRO A 79 -33.95 -2.74 -1.81
C PRO A 79 -33.27 -3.96 -1.18
N THR A 80 -32.55 -4.76 -1.97
CA THR A 80 -31.89 -5.99 -1.52
C THR A 80 -30.62 -5.66 -0.74
N LEU A 81 -29.81 -4.72 -1.24
CA LEU A 81 -28.68 -4.14 -0.51
C LEU A 81 -29.16 -3.37 0.74
N ALA A 82 -30.24 -2.59 0.63
CA ALA A 82 -30.79 -1.86 1.78
C ALA A 82 -31.21 -2.77 2.93
N LYS A 83 -31.78 -3.95 2.63
CA LYS A 83 -32.09 -4.98 3.64
C LYS A 83 -30.83 -5.45 4.39
N VAL A 84 -29.72 -5.70 3.68
CA VAL A 84 -28.46 -6.13 4.29
C VAL A 84 -27.80 -5.01 5.10
N LEU A 85 -27.87 -3.76 4.63
CA LEU A 85 -27.38 -2.62 5.43
C LEU A 85 -28.27 -2.36 6.65
N ALA A 86 -29.58 -2.63 6.57
CA ALA A 86 -30.49 -2.51 7.71
C ALA A 86 -30.32 -3.66 8.73
N ASP A 87 -30.01 -4.87 8.28
CA ASP A 87 -29.73 -6.05 9.12
C ASP A 87 -28.76 -7.02 8.40
N PRO A 88 -27.43 -6.91 8.67
CA PRO A 88 -26.42 -7.73 8.02
C PRO A 88 -26.56 -9.24 8.27
N ALA A 89 -27.18 -9.65 9.39
CA ALA A 89 -27.37 -11.06 9.70
C ALA A 89 -28.36 -11.74 8.73
N THR A 90 -29.22 -10.97 8.06
CA THR A 90 -30.14 -11.51 7.04
C THR A 90 -29.48 -11.86 5.70
N SER A 91 -28.15 -11.74 5.60
CA SER A 91 -27.37 -12.05 4.39
C SER A 91 -27.01 -13.54 4.23
N GLY A 92 -27.12 -14.34 5.28
CA GLY A 92 -26.64 -15.73 5.29
C GLY A 92 -25.12 -15.90 5.46
N VAL A 93 -24.38 -14.79 5.59
CA VAL A 93 -22.94 -14.79 5.91
C VAL A 93 -22.74 -15.06 7.41
N ASP A 94 -21.70 -15.80 7.78
CA ASP A 94 -21.29 -15.98 9.17
C ASP A 94 -20.44 -14.79 9.64
N LEU A 95 -21.11 -13.77 10.19
CA LEU A 95 -20.50 -12.53 10.67
C LEU A 95 -19.62 -12.71 11.92
N SER A 96 -19.71 -13.86 12.60
CA SER A 96 -18.83 -14.20 13.73
C SER A 96 -17.43 -14.64 13.29
N LYS A 97 -17.26 -14.90 11.99
CA LYS A 97 -15.98 -15.25 11.37
C LYS A 97 -15.43 -14.08 10.56
N ARG A 98 -14.13 -14.15 10.30
CA ARG A 98 -13.42 -13.20 9.45
C ARG A 98 -13.83 -13.38 7.99
N ALA A 99 -13.86 -12.27 7.26
CA ALA A 99 -13.97 -12.24 5.80
C ALA A 99 -12.59 -11.99 5.18
N TYR A 100 -12.30 -12.55 4.00
CA TYR A 100 -10.97 -12.52 3.41
C TYR A 100 -11.00 -11.98 1.98
N LEU A 101 -10.54 -10.75 1.79
CA LEU A 101 -10.31 -10.18 0.47
C LEU A 101 -8.93 -10.64 -0.03
N SER A 102 -8.92 -11.55 -1.01
CA SER A 102 -7.72 -12.20 -1.52
C SER A 102 -7.45 -11.81 -2.98
N THR A 103 -6.18 -11.58 -3.33
CA THR A 103 -5.76 -11.26 -4.70
C THR A 103 -4.76 -12.28 -5.24
N PHE A 104 -5.03 -12.77 -6.44
CA PHE A 104 -4.21 -13.71 -7.20
C PHE A 104 -3.71 -13.02 -8.47
N LEU A 105 -2.40 -13.06 -8.71
CA LEU A 105 -1.78 -12.53 -9.93
C LEU A 105 -1.67 -13.63 -10.99
N ASN A 106 -1.84 -13.28 -12.27
CA ASN A 106 -1.37 -14.10 -13.38
C ASN A 106 0.18 -14.01 -13.42
N PRO A 107 0.94 -15.11 -13.26
CA PRO A 107 2.40 -15.07 -13.30
C PRO A 107 3.00 -14.61 -14.63
N ASP A 108 2.31 -14.78 -15.76
CA ASP A 108 2.82 -14.33 -17.07
C ASP A 108 2.52 -12.84 -17.36
N ASN A 109 1.49 -12.28 -16.71
CA ASN A 109 1.07 -10.88 -16.87
C ASN A 109 0.44 -10.31 -15.58
N PRO A 110 1.22 -9.69 -14.67
CA PRO A 110 0.73 -9.23 -13.35
C PRO A 110 -0.35 -8.13 -13.40
N GLU A 111 -0.55 -7.45 -14.54
CA GLU A 111 -1.69 -6.54 -14.72
C GLU A 111 -3.02 -7.32 -14.72
N GLU A 112 -2.99 -8.60 -15.07
CA GLU A 112 -4.10 -9.52 -14.91
C GLU A 112 -4.12 -10.09 -13.48
N ASN A 113 -5.02 -9.55 -12.66
CA ASN A 113 -5.31 -10.10 -11.33
C ASN A 113 -6.79 -10.49 -11.19
N PHE A 114 -7.03 -11.47 -10.32
CA PHE A 114 -8.35 -11.83 -9.83
C PHE A 114 -8.39 -11.48 -8.35
N THR A 115 -9.39 -10.71 -7.94
CA THR A 115 -9.59 -10.33 -6.53
C THR A 115 -10.95 -10.86 -6.07
N ALA A 116 -10.96 -11.56 -4.95
CA ALA A 116 -12.13 -12.24 -4.42
C ALA A 116 -12.31 -12.00 -2.93
N LEU A 117 -13.51 -11.58 -2.54
CA LEU A 117 -13.95 -11.63 -1.15
C LEU A 117 -14.48 -13.04 -0.87
N VAL A 118 -13.80 -13.78 0.00
CA VAL A 118 -14.20 -15.11 0.46
C VAL A 118 -14.78 -15.00 1.87
N VAL A 119 -15.95 -15.58 2.09
CA VAL A 119 -16.68 -15.51 3.37
C VAL A 119 -17.23 -16.89 3.77
N ASN A 120 -17.36 -17.12 5.07
CA ASN A 120 -18.07 -18.26 5.61
C ASN A 120 -19.59 -18.00 5.53
N LEU A 121 -20.40 -19.05 5.38
CA LEU A 121 -21.86 -18.97 5.40
C LEU A 121 -22.42 -19.58 6.69
N SER A 122 -23.45 -18.92 7.22
CA SER A 122 -24.31 -19.40 8.31
C SER A 122 -25.63 -19.95 7.79
N ASP A 123 -26.11 -19.45 6.63
CA ASP A 123 -27.31 -19.94 5.93
C ASP A 123 -27.14 -19.78 4.40
N GLN A 124 -26.91 -20.90 3.71
CA GLN A 124 -26.81 -20.96 2.25
C GLN A 124 -28.08 -20.47 1.54
N ALA A 125 -29.26 -20.77 2.09
CA ALA A 125 -30.53 -20.43 1.44
C ALA A 125 -30.83 -18.92 1.57
N ALA A 126 -30.48 -18.30 2.70
CA ALA A 126 -30.51 -16.85 2.86
C ALA A 126 -29.53 -16.15 1.90
N PHE A 127 -28.32 -16.70 1.74
CA PHE A 127 -27.33 -16.17 0.80
C PHE A 127 -27.77 -16.31 -0.67
N GLU A 128 -28.25 -17.49 -1.08
CA GLU A 128 -28.79 -17.70 -2.44
C GLU A 128 -29.98 -16.77 -2.72
N GLN A 129 -30.89 -16.60 -1.75
CA GLN A 129 -32.00 -15.65 -1.87
C GLN A 129 -31.50 -14.21 -2.02
N LEU A 130 -30.47 -13.81 -1.28
CA LEU A 130 -29.89 -12.48 -1.35
C LEU A 130 -29.31 -12.21 -2.75
N VAL A 131 -28.40 -13.07 -3.22
CA VAL A 131 -27.63 -12.81 -4.43
C VAL A 131 -28.47 -12.93 -5.69
N THR A 132 -29.47 -13.83 -5.71
CA THR A 132 -30.42 -13.94 -6.83
C THR A 132 -31.35 -12.73 -6.95
N GLN A 133 -31.75 -12.12 -5.82
CA GLN A 133 -32.51 -10.86 -5.83
C GLN A 133 -31.66 -9.69 -6.31
N ALA A 134 -30.43 -9.56 -5.82
CA ALA A 134 -29.51 -8.49 -6.20
C ALA A 134 -29.13 -8.55 -7.69
N ALA A 135 -28.92 -9.75 -8.24
CA ALA A 135 -28.47 -9.96 -9.62
C ALA A 135 -29.56 -9.81 -10.71
N LYS A 136 -30.80 -9.43 -10.34
CA LYS A 136 -31.87 -8.86 -11.20
C LYS A 136 -32.08 -9.56 -12.57
N GLY A 137 -31.92 -10.89 -12.63
CA GLY A 137 -32.12 -11.70 -13.84
C GLY A 137 -30.95 -12.60 -14.24
N ALA A 138 -29.80 -12.54 -13.56
CA ALA A 138 -28.78 -13.56 -13.70
C ALA A 138 -29.34 -14.95 -13.31
N THR A 139 -28.99 -15.99 -14.07
CA THR A 139 -29.41 -17.37 -13.79
C THR A 139 -28.41 -18.03 -12.85
N VAL A 140 -28.89 -18.85 -11.91
CA VAL A 140 -28.03 -19.71 -11.10
C VAL A 140 -27.59 -20.91 -11.94
N GLU A 141 -26.28 -21.04 -12.13
CA GLU A 141 -25.62 -22.13 -12.82
C GLU A 141 -24.91 -23.05 -11.82
N ASN A 142 -24.61 -24.28 -12.23
CA ASN A 142 -23.88 -25.24 -11.42
C ASN A 142 -22.42 -25.32 -11.89
N GLY A 143 -21.50 -25.09 -10.97
CA GLY A 143 -20.08 -25.37 -11.08
C GLY A 143 -19.76 -26.84 -10.75
N ASP A 144 -18.48 -27.10 -10.50
CA ASP A 144 -18.03 -28.38 -9.95
C ASP A 144 -17.89 -28.21 -8.43
N GLY A 145 -18.83 -28.77 -7.66
CA GLY A 145 -18.91 -28.60 -6.21
C GLY A 145 -19.60 -27.33 -5.68
N PHE A 146 -19.87 -26.32 -6.52
CA PHE A 146 -20.48 -25.04 -6.12
C PHE A 146 -21.62 -24.58 -7.05
N GLN A 147 -22.51 -23.73 -6.56
CA GLN A 147 -23.45 -22.94 -7.38
C GLN A 147 -22.83 -21.57 -7.69
N TYR A 148 -23.20 -20.94 -8.81
CA TYR A 148 -22.79 -19.56 -9.07
C TYR A 148 -23.82 -18.77 -9.89
N LEU A 149 -23.69 -17.45 -9.86
CA LEU A 149 -24.25 -16.54 -10.85
C LEU A 149 -23.16 -15.61 -11.38
N GLN A 150 -23.28 -15.24 -12.66
CA GLN A 150 -22.34 -14.35 -13.33
C GLN A 150 -23.11 -13.06 -13.75
N PRO A 151 -23.10 -12.00 -12.91
CA PRO A 151 -23.90 -10.80 -13.16
C PRO A 151 -23.30 -9.93 -14.27
N GLU A 152 -21.98 -9.99 -14.44
CA GLU A 152 -21.24 -9.36 -15.54
C GLU A 152 -20.11 -10.27 -16.02
N ARG A 153 -19.63 -10.05 -17.26
CA ARG A 153 -18.54 -10.86 -17.85
C ARG A 153 -17.27 -10.93 -17.00
N LYS A 154 -16.98 -9.92 -16.16
CA LYS A 154 -15.78 -9.83 -15.33
C LYS A 154 -16.02 -10.06 -13.83
N MET A 155 -17.23 -10.46 -13.44
CA MET A 155 -17.64 -10.69 -12.05
C MET A 155 -18.22 -12.09 -11.87
N ILE A 156 -18.11 -12.66 -10.68
CA ILE A 156 -18.78 -13.90 -10.29
C ILE A 156 -19.21 -13.83 -8.83
N VAL A 157 -20.36 -14.42 -8.52
CA VAL A 157 -20.75 -14.75 -7.15
C VAL A 157 -20.98 -16.26 -7.12
N ALA A 158 -20.24 -16.98 -6.28
CA ALA A 158 -20.26 -18.44 -6.20
C ALA A 158 -20.34 -18.89 -4.74
N TRP A 159 -21.03 -20.01 -4.46
CA TRP A 159 -21.26 -20.50 -3.11
C TRP A 159 -21.48 -22.02 -3.05
N ASP A 160 -21.24 -22.59 -1.87
CA ASP A 160 -21.67 -23.94 -1.50
C ASP A 160 -22.43 -23.89 -0.15
N GLY A 161 -22.50 -25.00 0.58
CA GLY A 161 -23.16 -25.07 1.89
C GLY A 161 -22.36 -24.48 3.07
N GLU A 162 -21.15 -23.98 2.85
CA GLU A 162 -20.20 -23.56 3.89
C GLU A 162 -19.61 -22.17 3.66
N LYS A 163 -19.44 -21.75 2.40
CA LYS A 163 -18.67 -20.57 2.02
C LYS A 163 -19.15 -19.96 0.71
N ALA A 164 -18.89 -18.66 0.54
CA ALA A 164 -19.13 -17.92 -0.69
C ALA A 164 -17.90 -17.12 -1.14
N VAL A 165 -17.87 -16.86 -2.45
CA VAL A 165 -16.82 -16.15 -3.19
C VAL A 165 -17.50 -15.07 -4.02
N ILE A 166 -17.21 -13.80 -3.73
CA ILE A 166 -17.58 -12.65 -4.57
C ILE A 166 -16.30 -12.19 -5.27
N GLY A 167 -16.13 -12.58 -6.53
CA GLY A 167 -14.89 -12.43 -7.30
C GLY A 167 -15.02 -11.49 -8.49
N GLY A 168 -13.93 -10.81 -8.83
CA GLY A 168 -13.84 -9.93 -9.99
C GLY A 168 -12.44 -9.84 -10.59
N THR A 169 -12.34 -9.38 -11.83
CA THR A 169 -11.06 -9.11 -12.50
C THR A 169 -11.11 -7.82 -13.33
N ALA A 170 -10.01 -7.08 -13.36
CA ALA A 170 -9.86 -5.96 -14.27
C ALA A 170 -9.58 -6.41 -15.72
N SER A 171 -9.09 -7.65 -15.94
CA SER A 171 -8.51 -8.11 -17.20
C SER A 171 -9.42 -9.07 -17.99
N TYR A 172 -8.87 -10.13 -18.60
CA TYR A 172 -9.59 -11.13 -19.40
C TYR A 172 -9.69 -12.52 -18.74
N MET A 173 -9.20 -12.70 -17.50
CA MET A 173 -9.21 -13.99 -16.83
C MET A 173 -10.62 -14.59 -16.66
N ASN A 174 -10.72 -15.91 -16.77
CA ASN A 174 -11.99 -16.63 -16.61
C ASN A 174 -12.38 -16.72 -15.13
N VAL A 175 -13.27 -15.83 -14.69
CA VAL A 175 -13.76 -15.78 -13.31
C VAL A 175 -14.39 -17.08 -12.81
N ARG A 176 -14.95 -17.92 -13.70
CA ARG A 176 -15.48 -19.24 -13.31
C ARG A 176 -14.36 -20.23 -12.96
N GLU A 177 -13.27 -20.22 -13.71
CA GLU A 177 -12.08 -21.03 -13.40
C GLU A 177 -11.43 -20.54 -12.10
N GLN A 178 -11.33 -19.23 -11.88
CA GLN A 178 -10.74 -18.69 -10.65
C GLN A 178 -11.60 -18.96 -9.42
N ALA A 179 -12.94 -18.91 -9.51
CA ALA A 179 -13.81 -19.40 -8.44
C ALA A 179 -13.65 -20.91 -8.20
N ALA A 180 -13.60 -21.72 -9.27
CA ALA A 180 -13.40 -23.16 -9.15
C ALA A 180 -12.07 -23.53 -8.47
N ARG A 181 -11.00 -22.75 -8.67
CA ARG A 181 -9.73 -22.93 -7.93
C ARG A 181 -9.90 -22.78 -6.41
N ILE A 182 -10.72 -21.83 -5.96
CA ILE A 182 -11.00 -21.62 -4.53
C ILE A 182 -11.82 -22.80 -3.99
N PHE A 183 -12.94 -23.16 -4.64
CA PHE A 183 -13.77 -24.28 -4.16
C PHE A 183 -13.06 -25.65 -4.20
N ASN A 184 -12.13 -25.85 -5.15
CA ASN A 184 -11.33 -27.08 -5.26
C ASN A 184 -9.97 -27.02 -4.54
N THR A 185 -9.71 -26.02 -3.69
CA THR A 185 -8.49 -25.97 -2.88
C THR A 185 -8.54 -27.00 -1.77
N THR A 186 -7.61 -27.97 -1.82
CA THR A 186 -7.40 -28.97 -0.78
C THR A 186 -6.61 -28.41 0.39
N GLU A 187 -6.71 -29.03 1.57
CA GLU A 187 -5.92 -28.63 2.76
C GLU A 187 -4.44 -28.45 2.42
N ASP A 188 -3.85 -29.35 1.63
CA ASP A 188 -2.41 -29.33 1.34
C ASP A 188 -1.97 -28.17 0.45
N ARG A 189 -2.89 -27.64 -0.38
CA ARG A 189 -2.77 -26.47 -1.27
C ARG A 189 -3.33 -25.18 -0.67
N SER A 190 -3.77 -25.21 0.58
CA SER A 190 -4.35 -24.06 1.26
C SER A 190 -3.28 -23.10 1.79
N VAL A 191 -3.49 -21.79 1.56
CA VAL A 191 -2.69 -20.73 2.19
C VAL A 191 -2.81 -20.74 3.73
N ALA A 192 -3.87 -21.34 4.28
CA ALA A 192 -4.06 -21.49 5.73
C ALA A 192 -2.91 -22.26 6.42
N LYS A 193 -2.15 -23.06 5.66
CA LYS A 193 -0.92 -23.74 6.13
C LYS A 193 0.33 -22.85 6.12
N SER A 194 0.26 -21.63 5.59
CA SER A 194 1.37 -20.68 5.64
C SER A 194 1.63 -20.30 7.09
N ALA A 195 2.69 -20.87 7.67
CA ALA A 195 3.17 -20.54 9.00
C ALA A 195 3.60 -19.07 9.14
N ASP A 196 3.61 -18.30 8.04
CA ASP A 196 3.82 -16.86 8.06
C ASP A 196 2.51 -16.06 8.10
N LEU A 197 1.51 -16.42 7.28
CA LEU A 197 0.15 -15.88 7.38
C LEU A 197 -0.46 -16.14 8.77
N GLN A 198 -0.19 -17.32 9.35
CA GLN A 198 -0.59 -17.67 10.71
C GLN A 198 0.00 -16.73 11.78
N LYS A 199 1.16 -16.10 11.54
CA LYS A 199 1.71 -15.06 12.44
C LYS A 199 0.97 -13.74 12.23
N ALA A 200 0.75 -13.34 10.98
CA ALA A 200 0.03 -12.10 10.66
C ALA A 200 -1.38 -12.12 11.29
N LEU A 201 -2.09 -13.25 11.16
CA LEU A 201 -3.44 -13.45 11.72
C LEU A 201 -3.47 -13.83 13.21
N ALA A 202 -2.32 -13.92 13.90
CA ALA A 202 -2.23 -14.40 15.29
C ALA A 202 -2.83 -13.43 16.31
N GLU A 203 -2.77 -12.13 16.04
CA GLU A 203 -3.41 -11.09 16.85
C GLU A 203 -4.81 -10.74 16.29
N ARG A 204 -5.65 -10.10 17.12
CA ARG A 204 -6.97 -9.64 16.70
C ARG A 204 -6.91 -8.14 16.42
N HIS A 205 -7.01 -7.79 15.14
CA HIS A 205 -7.14 -6.43 14.62
C HIS A 205 -8.42 -6.34 13.77
N ASP A 206 -8.95 -5.13 13.58
CA ASP A 206 -10.14 -4.89 12.75
C ASP A 206 -9.89 -5.27 11.28
N LEU A 207 -8.70 -4.89 10.78
CA LEU A 207 -8.18 -5.26 9.47
C LEU A 207 -6.75 -5.80 9.63
N THR A 208 -6.48 -6.96 9.05
CA THR A 208 -5.12 -7.53 8.95
C THR A 208 -4.80 -7.84 7.50
N ASN A 209 -3.73 -7.28 6.96
CA ASN A 209 -3.29 -7.49 5.58
C ASN A 209 -1.95 -8.23 5.54
N TRP A 210 -1.92 -9.36 4.85
CA TRP A 210 -0.72 -10.13 4.55
C TRP A 210 -0.46 -10.06 3.04
N ILE A 211 0.73 -9.58 2.66
CA ILE A 211 1.20 -9.58 1.27
C ILE A 211 2.39 -10.54 1.16
N SER A 212 2.42 -11.32 0.09
CA SER A 212 3.46 -12.28 -0.26
C SER A 212 4.02 -12.00 -1.65
N SER A 213 5.35 -11.96 -1.75
CA SER A 213 6.07 -11.81 -3.02
C SER A 213 6.13 -13.10 -3.86
N ASN A 214 5.67 -14.24 -3.34
CA ASN A 214 5.86 -15.55 -3.99
C ASN A 214 5.14 -15.68 -5.35
N GLY A 215 4.02 -14.98 -5.56
CA GLY A 215 3.40 -14.88 -6.89
C GLY A 215 4.30 -14.15 -7.89
N LEU A 216 4.91 -13.03 -7.48
CA LEU A 216 5.84 -12.23 -8.29
C LEU A 216 7.18 -12.95 -8.55
N ALA A 217 7.62 -13.82 -7.65
CA ALA A 217 8.84 -14.62 -7.83
C ALA A 217 8.79 -15.55 -9.05
N ASN A 218 7.58 -15.92 -9.51
CA ASN A 218 7.38 -16.72 -10.71
C ASN A 218 7.23 -15.88 -11.99
N ASN A 219 7.18 -14.54 -11.89
CA ASN A 219 6.93 -13.67 -13.03
C ASN A 219 8.21 -13.43 -13.88
N PRO A 220 8.23 -13.77 -15.19
CA PRO A 220 9.43 -13.63 -16.02
C PRO A 220 9.97 -12.20 -16.12
N GLN A 221 9.08 -11.19 -16.15
CA GLN A 221 9.45 -9.78 -16.26
C GLN A 221 10.11 -9.28 -14.95
N ALA A 222 9.62 -9.72 -13.79
CA ALA A 222 10.23 -9.44 -12.49
C ALA A 222 11.57 -10.16 -12.32
N GLN A 223 11.66 -11.44 -12.70
CA GLN A 223 12.93 -12.18 -12.72
C GLN A 223 13.97 -11.48 -13.61
N PHE A 224 13.57 -11.01 -14.80
CA PHE A 224 14.42 -10.21 -15.68
C PHE A 224 14.86 -8.89 -15.04
N ALA A 225 13.93 -8.14 -14.43
CA ALA A 225 14.24 -6.89 -13.74
C ALA A 225 15.24 -7.09 -12.58
N MET A 226 15.10 -8.16 -11.81
CA MET A 226 16.06 -8.54 -10.76
C MET A 226 17.45 -8.82 -11.31
N GLY A 227 17.54 -9.55 -12.42
CA GLY A 227 18.79 -9.77 -13.15
C GLY A 227 19.44 -8.47 -13.63
N MET A 228 18.66 -7.50 -14.13
CA MET A 228 19.14 -6.18 -14.57
C MET A 228 19.71 -5.32 -13.43
N VAL A 229 19.19 -5.46 -12.20
CA VAL A 229 19.74 -4.82 -10.99
C VAL A 229 20.78 -5.68 -10.25
N GLN A 230 21.20 -6.79 -10.87
CA GLN A 230 22.17 -7.76 -10.36
C GLN A 230 21.83 -8.32 -8.96
N ILE A 231 20.54 -8.60 -8.75
CA ILE A 231 20.04 -9.38 -7.60
C ILE A 231 19.54 -10.73 -8.13
N ASP A 232 19.81 -11.80 -7.39
CA ASP A 232 19.28 -13.14 -7.69
C ASP A 232 17.74 -13.11 -7.71
N PRO A 233 17.06 -13.56 -8.79
CA PRO A 233 15.60 -13.63 -8.82
C PRO A 233 14.98 -14.47 -7.70
N GLU A 234 15.70 -15.44 -7.13
CA GLU A 234 15.24 -16.19 -5.95
C GLU A 234 15.04 -15.28 -4.72
N ALA A 235 15.65 -14.09 -4.69
CA ALA A 235 15.39 -13.08 -3.66
C ALA A 235 13.96 -12.52 -3.67
N LEU A 236 13.16 -12.80 -4.72
CA LEU A 236 11.73 -12.52 -4.73
C LEU A 236 10.91 -13.54 -3.93
N LYS A 237 11.50 -14.63 -3.43
CA LYS A 237 10.80 -15.64 -2.62
C LYS A 237 10.87 -15.35 -1.13
N ASP A 238 9.79 -15.68 -0.45
CA ASP A 238 9.58 -15.61 0.99
C ASP A 238 9.85 -14.22 1.58
N ASN A 239 9.48 -13.18 0.81
CA ASN A 239 9.28 -11.84 1.36
C ASN A 239 7.80 -11.60 1.64
N TYR A 240 7.52 -11.05 2.83
CA TYR A 240 6.17 -10.79 3.31
C TYR A 240 6.04 -9.39 3.90
N ILE A 241 4.83 -8.83 3.84
CA ILE A 241 4.45 -7.61 4.57
C ILE A 241 3.27 -7.99 5.46
N HIS A 242 3.41 -7.77 6.77
CA HIS A 242 2.32 -7.90 7.73
C HIS A 242 1.89 -6.50 8.13
N SER A 243 0.68 -6.11 7.76
CA SER A 243 0.09 -4.83 8.16
C SER A 243 -1.20 -5.05 8.94
N TYR A 244 -1.49 -4.17 9.90
CA TYR A 244 -2.82 -4.08 10.49
C TYR A 244 -3.31 -2.65 10.55
N VAL A 245 -4.63 -2.49 10.61
CA VAL A 245 -5.32 -1.24 10.90
C VAL A 245 -6.40 -1.52 11.95
N ASP A 246 -6.45 -0.66 12.97
CA ASP A 246 -7.44 -0.65 14.04
C ASP A 246 -8.07 0.74 14.15
N PHE A 247 -9.40 0.79 14.17
CA PHE A 247 -10.19 1.99 14.39
C PHE A 247 -10.39 2.16 15.90
N GLU A 248 -9.72 3.14 16.50
CA GLU A 248 -9.78 3.39 17.94
C GLU A 248 -10.52 4.71 18.24
N THR A 249 -10.72 5.03 19.52
CA THR A 249 -11.54 6.20 19.91
C THR A 249 -10.82 7.51 19.61
N GLY A 250 -11.05 8.06 18.42
CA GLY A 250 -10.51 9.34 17.95
C GLY A 250 -9.25 9.23 17.08
N GLU A 251 -8.76 8.03 16.81
CA GLU A 251 -7.59 7.78 15.96
C GLU A 251 -7.73 6.48 15.15
N ILE A 252 -6.96 6.37 14.07
CA ILE A 252 -6.78 5.11 13.33
C ILE A 252 -5.35 4.66 13.61
N ALA A 253 -5.22 3.59 14.39
CA ALA A 253 -3.93 2.97 14.69
C ALA A 253 -3.56 1.97 13.58
N GLY A 254 -2.27 1.84 13.28
CA GLY A 254 -1.81 0.89 12.28
C GLY A 254 -0.30 0.71 12.30
N LYS A 255 0.14 -0.41 11.75
CA LYS A 255 1.56 -0.78 11.67
C LYS A 255 1.79 -1.64 10.44
N SER A 256 2.95 -1.50 9.80
CA SER A 256 3.46 -2.42 8.78
C SER A 256 4.80 -2.99 9.26
N THR A 257 4.99 -4.30 9.07
CA THR A 257 6.23 -5.03 9.38
C THR A 257 6.70 -5.75 8.13
N TYR A 258 7.94 -5.53 7.73
CA TYR A 258 8.50 -5.99 6.45
C TYR A 258 9.49 -7.13 6.70
N PHE A 259 9.18 -8.32 6.20
CA PHE A 259 10.02 -9.50 6.27
C PHE A 259 10.63 -9.70 4.89
N LEU A 260 11.84 -9.19 4.68
CA LEU A 260 12.49 -9.16 3.36
C LEU A 260 13.78 -9.98 3.35
N GLN A 261 14.03 -10.65 2.24
CA GLN A 261 15.26 -11.40 1.97
C GLN A 261 16.48 -10.49 2.08
N LYS A 262 17.56 -11.03 2.67
CA LYS A 262 18.82 -10.29 2.85
C LYS A 262 19.40 -9.75 1.54
N ALA A 263 19.12 -10.42 0.41
CA ALA A 263 19.56 -9.97 -0.91
C ALA A 263 18.87 -8.68 -1.38
N LEU A 264 17.67 -8.37 -0.88
CA LEU A 264 16.99 -7.08 -1.10
C LEU A 264 17.47 -6.02 -0.12
N THR A 265 17.65 -6.38 1.16
CA THR A 265 17.91 -5.40 2.24
C THR A 265 19.37 -5.01 2.45
N LYS A 266 20.34 -5.84 2.06
CA LYS A 266 21.81 -5.68 2.28
C LYS A 266 22.44 -4.33 1.90
N ASP A 267 21.74 -3.51 1.13
CA ASP A 267 22.20 -2.24 0.58
C ASP A 267 21.29 -1.05 0.98
N LEU A 268 20.14 -1.27 1.64
CA LEU A 268 19.19 -0.19 2.00
C LEU A 268 19.83 0.83 2.95
N ASP A 269 20.54 0.36 3.98
CA ASP A 269 21.33 1.13 4.94
C ASP A 269 22.43 2.01 4.26
N LYS A 270 22.73 1.75 2.99
CA LYS A 270 23.64 2.58 2.16
C LYS A 270 22.89 3.55 1.27
N LEU A 271 21.68 3.22 0.83
CA LEU A 271 20.87 4.11 -0.02
C LEU A 271 20.34 5.32 0.76
N PHE A 272 20.23 5.22 2.09
CA PHE A 272 19.62 6.24 2.94
C PHE A 272 20.53 6.65 4.10
N ASN A 273 20.39 7.91 4.56
CA ASN A 273 20.90 8.38 5.85
C ASN A 273 19.76 8.33 6.88
N ASP A 274 20.08 8.18 8.16
CA ASP A 274 19.12 8.17 9.28
C ASP A 274 18.22 9.42 9.33
N GLN A 275 18.77 10.57 8.93
CA GLN A 275 18.15 11.89 9.07
C GLN A 275 18.45 12.80 7.88
N ALA A 276 17.48 13.65 7.54
CA ALA A 276 17.69 14.75 6.60
C ALA A 276 18.47 15.88 7.28
N LYS A 277 19.45 16.47 6.58
CA LYS A 277 20.32 17.53 7.12
C LYS A 277 19.81 18.92 6.79
N THR A 278 18.98 19.01 5.77
CA THR A 278 18.33 20.23 5.29
C THR A 278 17.10 20.56 6.13
N ASP A 279 17.11 21.73 6.77
CA ASP A 279 15.92 22.24 7.47
C ASP A 279 14.93 22.85 6.47
N PHE A 280 13.90 22.07 6.12
CA PHE A 280 12.81 22.52 5.25
C PHE A 280 11.73 23.35 5.99
N TYR A 281 11.81 23.49 7.33
CA TYR A 281 10.75 24.10 8.17
C TYR A 281 10.31 25.50 7.73
N ASP A 282 11.25 26.32 7.27
CA ASP A 282 10.99 27.70 6.86
C ASP A 282 10.13 27.81 5.59
N TYR A 283 9.98 26.71 4.84
CA TYR A 283 9.33 26.67 3.52
C TYR A 283 8.00 25.90 3.50
N VAL A 284 7.57 25.31 4.62
CA VAL A 284 6.35 24.49 4.70
C VAL A 284 5.27 25.18 5.56
N PRO A 285 4.20 25.74 4.96
CA PRO A 285 3.04 26.19 5.70
C PRO A 285 2.27 25.01 6.30
N GLY A 286 1.71 25.21 7.49
CA GLY A 286 0.83 24.23 8.15
C GLY A 286 -0.64 24.37 7.76
N LYS A 287 -1.02 25.47 7.10
CA LYS A 287 -2.39 25.69 6.59
C LYS A 287 -2.66 24.76 5.41
N ASP A 288 -3.82 24.10 5.43
CA ASP A 288 -4.34 23.19 4.39
C ASP A 288 -3.42 22.01 4.00
N LEU A 289 -2.38 21.73 4.81
CA LEU A 289 -1.45 20.62 4.59
C LEU A 289 -2.16 19.27 4.77
N LEU A 290 -2.18 18.44 3.72
CA LEU A 290 -2.74 17.09 3.74
C LEU A 290 -1.68 16.04 4.14
N PHE A 291 -0.46 16.18 3.63
CA PHE A 291 0.65 15.29 3.95
C PHE A 291 1.99 16.00 3.78
N ILE A 292 3.00 15.50 4.49
CA ILE A 292 4.40 15.82 4.19
C ILE A 292 5.27 14.57 4.35
N PHE A 293 6.16 14.37 3.39
CA PHE A 293 7.17 13.32 3.38
C PHE A 293 8.56 13.96 3.27
N THR A 294 9.52 13.35 3.94
CA THR A 294 10.94 13.72 3.85
C THR A 294 11.77 12.45 3.69
N ASN A 295 12.90 12.57 2.99
CA ASN A 295 13.82 11.47 2.76
C ASN A 295 15.25 12.02 2.66
N ALA A 296 16.23 11.23 3.12
CA ALA A 296 17.63 11.59 3.10
C ALA A 296 18.42 10.55 2.30
N LEU A 297 18.35 10.63 0.97
CA LEU A 297 19.04 9.72 0.06
C LEU A 297 20.57 9.89 0.23
N ASN A 298 21.28 8.82 0.58
CA ASN A 298 22.73 8.82 0.66
C ASN A 298 23.31 8.65 -0.75
N ILE A 299 23.40 9.79 -1.46
CA ILE A 299 23.92 9.91 -2.83
C ILE A 299 25.27 9.20 -3.03
N LYS A 300 26.14 9.15 -2.01
CA LYS A 300 27.43 8.44 -2.08
C LYS A 300 27.27 6.93 -1.93
N GLY A 301 26.38 6.48 -1.03
CA GLY A 301 26.05 5.06 -0.92
C GLY A 301 25.26 4.52 -2.12
N VAL A 302 24.49 5.36 -2.82
CA VAL A 302 23.94 5.04 -4.15
C VAL A 302 25.08 4.75 -5.16
N ASP A 303 26.12 5.59 -5.21
CA ASP A 303 27.29 5.36 -6.06
C ASP A 303 28.10 4.12 -5.64
N GLU A 304 28.25 3.82 -4.35
CA GLU A 304 28.85 2.57 -3.87
C GLU A 304 28.03 1.34 -4.30
N VAL A 305 26.70 1.39 -4.19
CA VAL A 305 25.79 0.29 -4.55
C VAL A 305 25.77 0.07 -6.07
N LEU A 306 25.82 1.13 -6.88
CA LEU A 306 26.03 1.04 -8.32
C LEU A 306 27.42 0.49 -8.67
N SER A 307 28.47 0.94 -7.99
CA SER A 307 29.84 0.44 -8.21
C SER A 307 30.01 -1.03 -7.84
N ALA A 308 29.25 -1.53 -6.85
CA ALA A 308 29.13 -2.95 -6.55
C ALA A 308 28.30 -3.74 -7.58
N ARG A 309 27.66 -3.07 -8.56
CA ARG A 309 26.77 -3.64 -9.58
C ARG A 309 27.14 -3.13 -11.00
N PRO A 310 28.27 -3.56 -11.58
CA PRO A 310 28.83 -2.94 -12.79
C PRO A 310 27.91 -2.87 -14.01
N GLN A 311 26.95 -3.79 -14.17
CA GLN A 311 25.97 -3.70 -15.27
C GLN A 311 24.98 -2.56 -15.04
N SER A 312 24.44 -2.44 -13.82
CA SER A 312 23.52 -1.37 -13.44
C SER A 312 24.21 0.01 -13.48
N ARG A 313 25.47 0.09 -13.05
CA ARG A 313 26.31 1.29 -13.25
C ARG A 313 26.49 1.61 -14.74
N GLY A 314 26.82 0.62 -15.57
CA GLY A 314 26.99 0.81 -17.01
C GLY A 314 25.73 1.33 -17.72
N PHE A 315 24.54 0.93 -17.28
CA PHE A 315 23.27 1.50 -17.77
C PHE A 315 23.07 2.96 -17.34
N ALA A 316 23.37 3.30 -16.09
CA ALA A 316 23.29 4.68 -15.60
C ALA A 316 24.30 5.61 -16.29
N GLU A 317 25.55 5.17 -16.45
CA GLU A 317 26.57 5.91 -17.20
C GLU A 317 26.22 6.05 -18.68
N PHE A 318 25.61 5.04 -19.31
CA PHE A 318 25.13 5.12 -20.69
C PHE A 318 24.01 6.16 -20.84
N ALA A 319 23.02 6.18 -19.93
CA ALA A 319 21.92 7.14 -19.97
C ALA A 319 22.39 8.59 -19.75
N LEU A 320 23.30 8.82 -18.79
CA LEU A 320 23.84 10.16 -18.53
C LEU A 320 24.74 10.66 -19.67
N LYS A 321 25.47 9.76 -20.33
CA LYS A 321 26.36 10.09 -21.45
C LYS A 321 25.65 10.69 -22.66
N GLU A 322 24.37 10.43 -22.89
CA GLU A 322 23.58 11.09 -23.95
C GLU A 322 23.53 12.62 -23.76
N TYR A 323 23.63 13.09 -22.51
CA TYR A 323 23.64 14.49 -22.11
C TYR A 323 25.05 15.04 -21.83
N GLY A 324 26.09 14.25 -22.10
CA GLY A 324 27.48 14.57 -21.73
C GLY A 324 27.76 14.50 -20.23
N LEU A 325 26.84 13.98 -19.42
CA LEU A 325 26.95 13.89 -17.96
C LEU A 325 27.56 12.56 -17.48
N THR A 326 28.06 12.56 -16.26
CA THR A 326 28.53 11.37 -15.53
C THR A 326 27.79 11.21 -14.19
N ILE A 327 27.97 10.07 -13.53
CA ILE A 327 27.49 9.86 -12.16
C ILE A 327 28.19 10.81 -11.17
N GLU A 328 29.44 11.22 -11.42
CA GLU A 328 30.14 12.21 -10.59
C GLU A 328 29.46 13.59 -10.66
N ASP A 329 28.97 13.99 -11.83
CA ASP A 329 28.26 15.27 -11.99
C ASP A 329 26.94 15.28 -11.20
N VAL A 330 26.16 14.20 -11.27
CA VAL A 330 24.93 14.04 -10.46
C VAL A 330 25.25 14.04 -8.97
N THR A 331 26.22 13.21 -8.54
CA THR A 331 26.54 13.01 -7.12
C THR A 331 27.27 14.19 -6.47
N ALA A 332 27.89 15.06 -7.26
CA ALA A 332 28.45 16.34 -6.79
C ALA A 332 27.45 17.50 -6.84
N THR A 333 26.32 17.39 -7.54
CA THR A 333 25.32 18.46 -7.68
C THR A 333 24.25 18.40 -6.60
N PHE A 334 23.71 17.22 -6.31
CA PHE A 334 22.55 17.04 -5.43
C PHE A 334 22.94 16.42 -4.08
N GLY A 335 22.38 16.94 -2.98
CA GLY A 335 22.71 16.48 -1.63
C GLY A 335 21.92 15.26 -1.16
N GLY A 336 20.78 14.97 -1.81
CA GLY A 336 19.94 13.82 -1.54
C GLY A 336 18.87 14.01 -0.46
N ASP A 337 18.84 15.16 0.23
CA ASP A 337 17.67 15.48 1.04
C ASP A 337 16.51 15.87 0.11
N LEU A 338 15.35 15.26 0.33
CA LEU A 338 14.12 15.43 -0.43
C LEU A 338 12.97 15.75 0.51
N MET A 339 12.07 16.64 0.08
CA MET A 339 10.81 16.92 0.75
C MET A 339 9.67 16.99 -0.26
N VAL A 340 8.53 16.38 0.07
CA VAL A 340 7.29 16.44 -0.72
C VAL A 340 6.13 16.76 0.22
N ALA A 341 5.49 17.91 0.03
CA ALA A 341 4.28 18.31 0.75
C ALA A 341 3.10 18.39 -0.23
N GLY A 342 1.92 17.94 0.20
CA GLY A 342 0.68 18.04 -0.54
C GLY A 342 -0.37 18.83 0.25
N TYR A 343 -1.11 19.69 -0.44
CA TYR A 343 -2.07 20.62 0.17
C TYR A 343 -3.48 20.42 -0.41
N TYR A 344 -4.48 20.69 0.41
CA TYR A 344 -5.85 20.82 -0.04
C TYR A 344 -6.02 22.14 -0.79
N THR A 345 -6.80 22.14 -1.87
CA THR A 345 -7.05 23.32 -2.68
C THR A 345 -8.53 23.35 -3.04
N GLU A 346 -9.30 24.22 -2.39
CA GLU A 346 -10.75 24.27 -2.53
C GLU A 346 -11.16 24.53 -3.99
N GLY A 347 -12.05 23.69 -4.53
CA GLY A 347 -12.56 23.80 -5.91
C GLY A 347 -11.58 23.41 -7.03
N ALA A 348 -10.32 23.06 -6.72
CA ALA A 348 -9.36 22.64 -7.74
C ALA A 348 -9.51 21.14 -8.10
N SER A 349 -9.41 20.83 -9.39
CA SER A 349 -9.39 19.44 -9.90
C SER A 349 -8.04 18.74 -9.73
N ARG A 350 -7.04 19.45 -9.20
CA ARG A 350 -5.71 18.97 -8.81
C ARG A 350 -5.32 19.74 -7.54
N GLY A 351 -4.93 19.05 -6.47
CA GLY A 351 -4.36 19.71 -5.29
C GLY A 351 -2.97 20.28 -5.60
N SER A 352 -2.56 21.34 -4.90
CA SER A 352 -1.20 21.84 -4.99
C SER A 352 -0.21 20.96 -4.21
N GLY A 353 1.03 20.93 -4.67
CA GLY A 353 2.11 20.16 -4.06
C GLY A 353 3.44 20.86 -4.24
N LEU A 354 4.29 20.75 -3.22
CA LEU A 354 5.63 21.32 -3.14
C LEU A 354 6.65 20.19 -3.06
N PHE A 355 7.54 20.12 -4.05
CA PHE A 355 8.78 19.34 -3.99
C PHE A 355 9.94 20.28 -3.63
N ALA A 356 10.87 19.82 -2.80
CA ALA A 356 12.15 20.49 -2.57
C ALA A 356 13.32 19.48 -2.47
N THR A 357 14.52 19.91 -2.89
CA THR A 357 15.76 19.16 -2.68
C THR A 357 16.96 20.09 -2.49
N ASN A 358 18.02 19.58 -1.86
CA ASN A 358 19.24 20.33 -1.58
C ASN A 358 20.32 20.21 -2.67
N ILE A 359 21.04 21.32 -2.83
CA ILE A 359 22.09 21.55 -3.83
C ILE A 359 23.43 21.55 -3.09
N LEU A 360 24.39 20.75 -3.56
CA LEU A 360 25.77 20.77 -3.06
C LEU A 360 26.65 21.76 -3.83
N ASP A 361 26.41 21.89 -5.13
CA ASP A 361 27.21 22.71 -6.05
C ASP A 361 26.29 23.43 -7.03
N ARG A 362 26.16 24.76 -6.86
CA ARG A 362 25.29 25.59 -7.70
C ARG A 362 25.88 25.86 -9.08
N GLU A 363 27.21 25.82 -9.25
CA GLU A 363 27.84 25.96 -10.56
C GLU A 363 27.56 24.71 -11.42
N LYS A 364 27.69 23.52 -10.83
CA LYS A 364 27.29 22.27 -11.50
C LYS A 364 25.80 22.20 -11.78
N LEU A 365 24.93 22.64 -10.85
CA LEU A 365 23.49 22.68 -11.11
C LEU A 365 23.14 23.53 -12.33
N ASN A 366 23.85 24.63 -12.59
CA ASN A 366 23.60 25.45 -13.77
C ASN A 366 23.81 24.65 -15.08
N VAL A 367 24.72 23.67 -15.12
CA VAL A 367 24.88 22.76 -16.27
C VAL A 367 23.62 21.92 -16.51
N PHE A 368 22.99 21.42 -15.45
CA PHE A 368 21.71 20.72 -15.54
C PHE A 368 20.58 21.67 -15.99
N LEU A 369 20.56 22.92 -15.51
CA LEU A 369 19.58 23.93 -15.93
C LEU A 369 19.72 24.31 -17.41
N ASP A 370 20.95 24.42 -17.92
CA ASP A 370 21.23 24.70 -19.33
C ASP A 370 20.81 23.52 -20.23
N LEU A 371 21.12 22.28 -19.84
CA LEU A 371 20.61 21.06 -20.49
C LEU A 371 19.07 21.00 -20.46
N PHE A 372 18.44 21.29 -19.33
CA PHE A 372 16.98 21.31 -19.23
C PHE A 372 16.33 22.40 -20.10
N GLN A 373 17.03 23.50 -20.39
CA GLN A 373 16.57 24.51 -21.36
C GLN A 373 16.78 24.01 -22.81
N GLU A 374 17.94 23.44 -23.14
CA GLU A 374 18.25 22.90 -24.48
C GLU A 374 17.22 21.83 -24.91
N TYR A 375 16.93 20.86 -24.04
CA TYR A 375 15.95 19.80 -24.28
C TYR A 375 14.50 20.26 -24.06
N LYS A 376 14.27 21.53 -23.73
CA LYS A 376 12.95 22.14 -23.45
C LYS A 376 12.16 21.35 -22.42
N VAL A 377 12.77 21.10 -21.28
CA VAL A 377 12.16 20.60 -20.04
C VAL A 377 11.74 21.79 -19.18
N ILE A 378 12.53 22.87 -19.20
CA ILE A 378 12.24 24.15 -18.55
C ILE A 378 12.40 25.32 -19.52
N GLU A 379 11.73 26.44 -19.22
CA GLU A 379 11.89 27.72 -19.91
C GLU A 379 12.00 28.87 -18.87
N PRO A 380 12.89 29.86 -19.04
CA PRO A 380 13.03 30.97 -18.08
C PRO A 380 11.75 31.78 -17.88
N ALA A 381 11.38 32.00 -16.61
CA ALA A 381 10.18 32.73 -16.20
C ALA A 381 10.47 33.95 -15.30
N GLY A 382 11.69 34.05 -14.75
CA GLY A 382 12.14 35.16 -13.92
C GLY A 382 13.56 34.94 -13.40
N GLU A 383 14.04 35.80 -12.51
CA GLU A 383 15.30 35.58 -11.80
C GLU A 383 15.22 34.30 -10.96
N ASN A 384 16.08 33.32 -11.25
CA ASN A 384 16.10 31.99 -10.65
C ASN A 384 14.77 31.19 -10.74
N LEU A 385 13.85 31.61 -11.62
CA LEU A 385 12.51 31.04 -11.76
C LEU A 385 12.29 30.54 -13.19
N TYR A 386 11.76 29.33 -13.32
CA TYR A 386 11.55 28.66 -14.60
C TYR A 386 10.14 28.05 -14.67
N ASN A 387 9.50 28.11 -15.83
CA ASN A 387 8.33 27.29 -16.14
C ASN A 387 8.83 25.88 -16.47
N VAL A 388 8.23 24.84 -15.88
CA VAL A 388 8.56 23.44 -16.22
C VAL A 388 7.51 22.94 -17.21
N THR A 389 7.95 22.62 -18.43
CA THR A 389 7.09 22.35 -19.59
C THR A 389 6.93 20.86 -19.91
N LYS A 390 7.81 20.01 -19.35
CA LYS A 390 7.73 18.54 -19.39
C LYS A 390 8.15 17.95 -18.04
N LEU A 391 7.46 16.92 -17.57
CA LEU A 391 7.91 16.05 -16.48
C LEU A 391 8.00 14.63 -17.03
N GLY A 392 9.12 13.94 -16.77
CA GLY A 392 9.44 12.70 -17.50
C GLY A 392 9.91 12.98 -18.93
N GLY A 393 10.69 12.05 -19.47
CA GLY A 393 11.44 12.23 -20.71
C GLY A 393 12.64 11.31 -20.77
N ALA A 394 13.58 11.56 -21.68
CA ALA A 394 14.62 10.58 -22.02
C ALA A 394 15.62 10.23 -20.90
N LEU A 395 15.72 11.01 -19.81
CA LEU A 395 16.43 10.62 -18.57
C LEU A 395 15.70 9.57 -17.71
N VAL A 396 14.39 9.40 -17.87
CA VAL A 396 13.51 8.53 -17.03
C VAL A 396 12.70 7.54 -17.89
N GLY A 397 12.88 7.56 -19.20
CA GLY A 397 12.12 6.79 -20.18
C GLY A 397 10.74 7.40 -20.51
N ASN A 398 10.25 7.07 -21.72
CA ASN A 398 8.99 7.62 -22.26
C ASN A 398 7.72 7.14 -21.52
N ALA A 399 7.83 6.20 -20.57
CA ALA A 399 6.69 5.65 -19.83
C ALA A 399 6.05 6.65 -18.85
N PHE A 400 6.78 7.69 -18.43
CA PHE A 400 6.34 8.67 -17.43
C PHE A 400 6.28 10.12 -17.96
N THR A 401 6.32 10.31 -19.29
CA THR A 401 6.33 11.64 -19.92
C THR A 401 4.95 12.30 -19.89
N VAL A 402 4.85 13.41 -19.14
CA VAL A 402 3.71 14.33 -19.10
C VAL A 402 4.17 15.68 -19.66
N SER A 403 3.46 16.18 -20.67
CA SER A 403 3.73 17.49 -21.30
C SER A 403 2.45 18.30 -21.46
N SER A 404 2.49 19.57 -21.07
CA SER A 404 1.43 20.55 -21.31
C SER A 404 2.04 21.81 -21.93
N GLY A 405 1.38 22.35 -22.96
CA GLY A 405 1.90 23.49 -23.74
C GLY A 405 2.09 24.76 -22.92
N ASP A 406 1.31 24.91 -21.85
CA ASP A 406 1.32 26.07 -20.94
C ASP A 406 2.16 25.85 -19.67
N GLY A 407 2.92 24.74 -19.59
CA GLY A 407 3.61 24.29 -18.37
C GLY A 407 2.74 23.43 -17.46
N PHE A 408 3.35 22.78 -16.46
CA PHE A 408 2.63 22.01 -15.42
C PHE A 408 2.97 22.46 -13.98
N ALA A 409 4.12 23.10 -13.80
CA ALA A 409 4.62 23.64 -12.54
C ALA A 409 5.63 24.77 -12.82
N LYS A 410 6.00 25.51 -11.78
CA LYS A 410 7.19 26.38 -11.77
C LYS A 410 8.28 25.77 -10.90
N MET A 411 9.53 26.07 -11.24
CA MET A 411 10.73 25.68 -10.51
C MET A 411 11.48 26.94 -10.07
N LEU A 412 11.82 27.01 -8.78
CA LEU A 412 12.59 28.09 -8.16
C LEU A 412 13.92 27.53 -7.65
N VAL A 413 15.04 28.17 -8.00
CA VAL A 413 16.38 27.65 -7.69
C VAL A 413 17.20 28.66 -6.88
N THR A 414 17.34 28.40 -5.58
CA THR A 414 18.20 29.19 -4.68
C THR A 414 19.66 28.70 -4.72
N ASP A 415 20.54 29.23 -3.87
CA ASP A 415 21.92 28.76 -3.78
C ASP A 415 22.04 27.34 -3.18
N GLN A 416 21.11 26.95 -2.30
CA GLN A 416 21.18 25.71 -1.51
C GLN A 416 19.99 24.76 -1.75
N LEU A 417 18.87 25.26 -2.28
CA LEU A 417 17.62 24.52 -2.45
C LEU A 417 16.98 24.77 -3.83
N LEU A 418 16.51 23.69 -4.44
CA LEU A 418 15.65 23.70 -5.63
C LEU A 418 14.23 23.32 -5.19
N PHE A 419 13.24 24.11 -5.59
CA PHE A 419 11.83 23.90 -5.31
C PHE A 419 11.03 23.74 -6.61
N ILE A 420 10.01 22.88 -6.62
CA ILE A 420 9.03 22.75 -7.72
C ILE A 420 7.61 22.76 -7.13
N SER A 421 6.70 23.55 -7.71
CA SER A 421 5.29 23.59 -7.30
C SER A 421 4.37 24.02 -8.44
N GLY A 422 3.13 23.52 -8.41
CA GLY A 422 2.03 24.05 -9.21
C GLY A 422 1.39 25.32 -8.63
N ASP A 423 1.73 25.68 -7.39
CA ASP A 423 1.27 26.88 -6.69
C ASP A 423 2.32 28.00 -6.77
N GLU A 424 1.97 29.07 -7.49
CA GLU A 424 2.85 30.23 -7.68
C GLU A 424 2.95 31.12 -6.43
N GLN A 425 1.91 31.18 -5.59
CA GLN A 425 1.92 32.01 -4.38
C GLN A 425 2.83 31.41 -3.32
N LEU A 426 2.81 30.07 -3.20
CA LEU A 426 3.72 29.31 -2.37
C LEU A 426 5.19 29.55 -2.80
N LEU A 427 5.50 29.47 -4.09
CA LEU A 427 6.86 29.73 -4.59
C LEU A 427 7.27 31.20 -4.43
N ALA A 428 6.37 32.15 -4.67
CA ALA A 428 6.64 33.57 -4.46
C ALA A 428 6.91 33.90 -2.99
N THR A 429 6.30 33.17 -2.05
CA THR A 429 6.56 33.32 -0.60
C THR A 429 7.91 32.71 -0.21
N ILE A 430 8.25 31.53 -0.77
CA ILE A 430 9.59 30.92 -0.61
C ILE A 430 10.68 31.85 -1.16
N GLN A 431 10.47 32.46 -2.32
CA GLN A 431 11.41 33.42 -2.94
C GLN A 431 11.60 34.70 -2.09
N GLN A 432 10.64 35.05 -1.22
CA GLN A 432 10.72 36.19 -0.30
C GLN A 432 11.37 35.83 1.06
N GLY A 433 11.84 34.59 1.24
CA GLY A 433 12.50 34.12 2.47
C GLY A 433 11.70 33.10 3.29
N GLY A 434 10.61 32.56 2.74
CA GLY A 434 9.78 31.55 3.40
C GLY A 434 8.67 32.13 4.27
N PHE A 435 7.99 31.25 5.00
CA PHE A 435 6.74 31.58 5.70
C PHE A 435 6.99 32.20 7.08
N PRO A 436 6.12 33.12 7.55
CA PRO A 436 6.10 33.56 8.95
C PRO A 436 5.96 32.38 9.92
N LYS A 437 6.64 32.43 11.07
CA LYS A 437 6.67 31.30 12.02
C LYS A 437 5.29 30.87 12.56
N ALA A 438 4.29 31.74 12.51
CA ALA A 438 2.92 31.43 12.90
C ALA A 438 2.10 30.66 11.83
N GLU A 439 2.59 30.62 10.58
CA GLU A 439 1.93 29.98 9.44
C GLU A 439 2.56 28.63 9.07
N ARG A 440 3.75 28.34 9.60
CA ARG A 440 4.47 27.06 9.43
C ARG A 440 3.77 25.91 10.16
N ILE A 441 4.21 24.69 9.84
CA ILE A 441 3.86 23.47 10.58
C ILE A 441 4.17 23.57 12.09
N ASN A 442 3.54 22.69 12.87
CA ASN A 442 3.82 22.56 14.30
C ASN A 442 5.20 21.89 14.55
N LYS A 443 5.63 21.88 15.82
CA LYS A 443 6.92 21.30 16.23
C LYS A 443 7.01 19.79 16.05
N ASP A 444 5.90 19.09 16.19
CA ASP A 444 5.87 17.63 16.20
C ASP A 444 6.07 17.11 14.77
N LEU A 445 5.41 17.75 13.80
CA LEU A 445 5.67 17.58 12.36
C LEU A 445 7.10 18.01 11.98
N GLN A 446 7.61 19.13 12.51
CA GLN A 446 9.01 19.54 12.28
C GLN A 446 10.00 18.48 12.78
N GLN A 447 9.74 17.86 13.93
CA GLN A 447 10.57 16.77 14.46
C GLN A 447 10.48 15.52 13.58
N MET A 448 9.27 15.13 13.15
CA MET A 448 9.08 14.00 12.23
C MET A 448 9.85 14.21 10.92
N MET A 449 9.84 15.42 10.35
CA MET A 449 10.57 15.75 9.11
C MET A 449 12.10 15.63 9.19
N SER A 450 12.69 15.58 10.39
CA SER A 450 14.12 15.35 10.53
C SER A 450 14.51 13.87 10.38
N SER A 451 13.56 12.96 10.57
CA SER A 451 13.77 11.50 10.55
C SER A 451 13.47 10.92 9.18
N ASN A 452 14.32 10.04 8.67
CA ASN A 452 14.06 9.38 7.39
C ASN A 452 13.02 8.27 7.55
N ILE A 453 12.05 8.18 6.63
CA ILE A 453 10.99 7.16 6.62
C ILE A 453 11.48 5.71 6.40
N PHE A 454 12.77 5.53 6.04
CA PHE A 454 13.40 4.22 5.85
C PHE A 454 14.49 3.91 6.90
N ALA A 455 14.51 4.61 8.04
CA ALA A 455 15.46 4.42 9.15
C ALA A 455 14.80 3.88 10.43
#